data_AF-A0A0C5PW13-F1
#
_entry.id   AF-A0A0C5PW13-F1
#
_cell.length_a   1.000
_cell.length_b   1.000
_cell.length_c   1.000
_cell.angle_alpha   90.00
_cell.angle_beta   90.00
_cell.angle_gamma   90.00
#
_symmetry.space_group_name_H-M   'P 1'
#
loop_
_entity.id
_entity.type
_entity.pdbx_description
1 polymer ?
#
loop_
_entity_poly.entity_id
_entity_poly.type
_entity_poly.pdbx_seq_one_letter_code
_entity_poly.pdbx_strand_id
1 'polypeptide(L)'
;MTLSLMLIIAPYLQFHNALDLSKGNDDVWSSYGDWKWQHCSVTCGHGIQNGERSRTCLSEEYCVGNETESMTRPCTIGHCKVDGQWSDWIVDGPCSVTCGKGTQNKFRKCSNPYPQNGGKPCTGQRTKQTECNEQECCPGITKPDNLQCENGWIRNDDFNACYCLSKRHASWDNAQTYCRQQKAKLSPVYSKAESDWLSRKIRTDIGKDVWIGGKKVRYEYKWILSSGYGRMNFTNWAPNEPVINPRHKTYICVQIWQSSSYQWDDFDCGYRRQPFVCKNNL
;
A
#
# COMPACT_ATOMS: atom_id res chain seq x y z
N MET A 1 118.57 -20.58 -13.23
CA MET A 1 119.01 -21.47 -14.34
C MET A 1 117.87 -22.41 -14.69
N THR A 2 117.66 -22.60 -15.99
CA THR A 2 116.92 -23.69 -16.67
C THR A 2 115.40 -23.74 -16.47
N LEU A 3 114.60 -23.39 -17.50
CA LEU A 3 114.13 -24.22 -18.65
C LEU A 3 113.25 -25.40 -18.17
N SER A 4 112.18 -25.85 -18.82
CA SER A 4 111.32 -25.48 -19.96
C SER A 4 110.32 -26.67 -20.11
N LEU A 5 109.31 -26.52 -20.97
CA LEU A 5 108.48 -27.56 -21.62
C LEU A 5 107.17 -28.09 -20.97
N MET A 6 106.06 -27.49 -21.42
CA MET A 6 104.90 -28.03 -22.19
C MET A 6 104.27 -29.40 -21.85
N LEU A 7 102.92 -29.43 -21.74
CA LEU A 7 101.96 -30.01 -22.72
C LEU A 7 100.49 -29.90 -22.20
N ILE A 8 99.63 -29.07 -22.83
CA ILE A 8 98.40 -29.39 -23.63
C ILE A 8 97.52 -30.49 -22.98
N ILE A 9 96.24 -30.28 -22.61
CA ILE A 9 95.01 -30.34 -23.43
C ILE A 9 93.80 -29.79 -22.61
N ALA A 10 92.92 -28.98 -23.23
CA ALA A 10 91.55 -28.63 -22.78
C ALA A 10 90.51 -29.51 -23.53
N PRO A 11 89.17 -29.53 -23.29
CA PRO A 11 88.35 -28.68 -22.42
C PRO A 11 87.12 -29.37 -21.74
N TYR A 12 86.37 -28.57 -20.96
CA TYR A 12 84.90 -28.54 -20.81
C TYR A 12 84.10 -29.81 -20.48
N LEU A 13 83.54 -29.86 -19.26
CA LEU A 13 82.09 -29.92 -18.97
C LEU A 13 81.90 -30.24 -17.48
N GLN A 14 81.51 -29.24 -16.68
CA GLN A 14 80.94 -29.44 -15.35
C GLN A 14 79.52 -28.87 -15.36
N PHE A 15 78.55 -29.78 -15.34
CA PHE A 15 77.15 -29.50 -15.08
C PHE A 15 76.81 -29.99 -13.67
N HIS A 16 76.34 -29.06 -12.82
CA HIS A 16 75.31 -29.16 -11.76
C HIS A 16 75.42 -30.27 -10.69
N ASN A 17 75.07 -30.12 -9.41
CA ASN A 17 74.28 -29.14 -8.65
C ASN A 17 74.44 -29.50 -7.16
N ALA A 18 74.25 -28.54 -6.25
CA ALA A 18 73.38 -28.71 -5.08
C ALA A 18 73.20 -27.35 -4.38
N LEU A 19 72.04 -26.72 -4.62
CA LEU A 19 71.49 -25.73 -3.69
C LEU A 19 71.20 -26.44 -2.37
N ASP A 20 71.81 -25.96 -1.29
CA ASP A 20 71.49 -26.41 0.06
C ASP A 20 70.12 -25.84 0.48
N LEU A 21 69.12 -26.72 0.50
CA LEU A 21 67.73 -26.41 0.87
C LEU A 21 67.44 -26.65 2.37
N SER A 22 68.47 -26.73 3.22
CA SER A 22 68.31 -27.10 4.65
C SER A 22 68.13 -25.94 5.63
N LYS A 23 68.25 -24.68 5.19
CA LYS A 23 67.90 -23.51 6.02
C LYS A 23 66.50 -23.05 5.65
N GLY A 24 65.58 -23.08 6.62
CA GLY A 24 64.24 -22.54 6.43
C GLY A 24 64.31 -21.08 6.01
N ASN A 25 63.45 -20.67 5.09
CA ASN A 25 63.34 -19.30 4.55
C ASN A 25 63.05 -18.23 5.63
N ASP A 26 62.86 -18.64 6.89
CA ASP A 26 62.57 -17.79 8.05
C ASP A 26 63.85 -17.27 8.76
N ASP A 27 65.04 -17.84 8.51
CA ASP A 27 66.31 -17.42 9.15
C ASP A 27 66.92 -16.15 8.51
N VAL A 28 66.32 -15.66 7.42
CA VAL A 28 66.86 -14.54 6.60
C VAL A 28 66.00 -13.27 6.70
N TRP A 29 64.79 -13.41 7.24
CA TRP A 29 63.85 -12.31 7.49
C TRP A 29 63.81 -11.98 8.98
N SER A 30 63.64 -10.70 9.33
CA SER A 30 63.19 -10.36 10.69
C SER A 30 61.79 -10.92 10.94
N SER A 31 61.40 -11.04 12.22
CA SER A 31 59.98 -11.20 12.55
C SER A 31 59.19 -10.01 12.00
N TYR A 32 57.96 -10.26 11.55
CA TYR A 32 57.04 -9.17 11.25
C TYR A 32 56.84 -8.26 12.46
N GLY A 33 56.87 -6.95 12.22
CA GLY A 33 56.49 -5.97 13.23
C GLY A 33 55.01 -6.06 13.59
N ASP A 34 54.62 -5.26 14.59
CA ASP A 34 53.22 -5.13 14.98
C ASP A 34 52.34 -4.61 13.84
N TRP A 35 51.09 -5.05 13.82
CA TRP A 35 50.09 -4.57 12.88
C TRP A 35 49.84 -3.07 13.07
N LYS A 36 50.07 -2.29 12.02
CA LYS A 36 49.69 -0.89 11.95
C LYS A 36 48.29 -0.80 11.35
N TRP A 37 47.29 -0.62 12.22
CA TRP A 37 45.89 -0.53 11.82
C TRP A 37 45.50 0.88 11.38
N GLN A 38 44.81 0.96 10.25
CA GLN A 38 44.16 2.18 9.78
C GLN A 38 42.83 2.42 10.50
N HIS A 39 42.20 3.56 10.23
CA HIS A 39 40.87 3.85 10.75
C HIS A 39 39.83 2.84 10.24
N CYS A 40 38.80 2.64 11.05
CA CYS A 40 37.63 1.86 10.64
C CYS A 40 36.99 2.51 9.41
N SER A 41 36.50 1.70 8.48
CA SER A 41 35.82 2.14 7.26
C SER A 41 34.53 2.93 7.53
N VAL A 42 34.02 2.87 8.76
CA VAL A 42 32.83 3.58 9.20
C VAL A 42 33.17 4.46 10.40
N THR A 43 32.44 5.57 10.54
CA THR A 43 32.51 6.44 11.72
C THR A 43 31.53 6.05 12.82
N CYS A 44 30.60 5.15 12.50
CA CYS A 44 29.70 4.53 13.47
C CYS A 44 29.27 3.12 13.02
N GLY A 45 28.82 2.26 13.94
CA GLY A 45 28.32 0.92 13.62
C GLY A 45 29.43 -0.05 13.22
N HIS A 46 29.09 -1.04 12.40
CA HIS A 46 30.01 -2.11 12.00
C HIS A 46 30.73 -1.77 10.69
N GLY A 47 32.04 -1.98 10.67
CA GLY A 47 32.88 -1.81 9.50
C GLY A 47 34.09 -2.70 9.52
N ILE A 48 35.05 -2.38 8.66
CA ILE A 48 36.31 -3.12 8.51
C ILE A 48 37.47 -2.12 8.62
N GLN A 49 38.56 -2.53 9.24
CA GLN A 49 39.81 -1.77 9.23
C GLN A 49 40.91 -2.61 8.59
N ASN A 50 41.72 -1.96 7.78
CA ASN A 50 42.88 -2.55 7.12
C ASN A 50 44.11 -2.37 8.00
N GLY A 51 44.93 -3.39 8.09
CA GLY A 51 46.20 -3.36 8.77
C GLY A 51 47.29 -3.79 7.81
N GLU A 52 48.46 -3.18 7.97
CA GLU A 52 49.68 -3.61 7.29
C GLU A 52 50.77 -3.81 8.33
N ARG A 53 51.60 -4.83 8.13
CA ARG A 53 52.85 -5.02 8.87
C ARG A 53 53.96 -5.34 7.90
N SER A 54 55.18 -4.99 8.28
CA SER A 54 56.37 -5.25 7.49
C SER A 54 57.43 -5.97 8.29
N ARG A 55 58.35 -6.61 7.58
CA ARG A 55 59.58 -7.22 8.09
C ARG A 55 60.74 -6.78 7.22
N THR A 56 61.97 -6.87 7.72
CA THR A 56 63.16 -6.43 6.99
C THR A 56 64.01 -7.62 6.58
N CYS A 57 64.53 -7.59 5.35
CA CYS A 57 65.47 -8.58 4.83
C CYS A 57 66.84 -8.35 5.47
N LEU A 58 67.42 -9.39 6.08
CA LEU A 58 68.71 -9.30 6.78
C LEU A 58 69.89 -9.84 5.94
N SER A 59 69.66 -10.22 4.68
CA SER A 59 70.67 -10.72 3.73
C SER A 59 70.86 -9.78 2.55
N GLU A 60 72.08 -9.69 2.05
CA GLU A 60 72.46 -8.79 0.96
C GLU A 60 72.16 -9.34 -0.44
N GLU A 61 71.87 -10.65 -0.59
CA GLU A 61 71.74 -11.27 -1.92
C GLU A 61 70.42 -11.99 -2.22
N TYR A 62 69.64 -12.42 -1.22
CA TYR A 62 68.39 -13.12 -1.54
C TYR A 62 67.38 -13.20 -0.39
N CYS A 63 66.17 -12.69 -0.64
CA CYS A 63 65.00 -12.86 0.22
C CYS A 63 63.79 -13.29 -0.64
N VAL A 64 63.18 -14.44 -0.32
CA VAL A 64 61.98 -14.94 -1.02
C VAL A 64 60.73 -14.70 -0.18
N GLY A 65 59.72 -14.12 -0.80
CA GLY A 65 58.42 -13.83 -0.18
C GLY A 65 58.18 -12.34 0.00
N ASN A 66 57.04 -11.99 0.59
CA ASN A 66 56.61 -10.60 0.71
C ASN A 66 57.27 -9.91 1.91
N GLU A 67 57.67 -8.65 1.71
CA GLU A 67 58.17 -7.74 2.76
C GLU A 67 57.02 -7.22 3.62
N THR A 68 55.85 -7.05 3.01
CA THR A 68 54.64 -6.55 3.64
C THR A 68 53.54 -7.60 3.63
N GLU A 69 52.72 -7.55 4.67
CA GLU A 69 51.52 -8.36 4.81
C GLU A 69 50.35 -7.43 5.13
N SER A 70 49.22 -7.67 4.46
CA SER A 70 47.98 -6.92 4.67
C SER A 70 46.88 -7.83 5.22
N MET A 71 46.11 -7.32 6.17
CA MET A 71 44.96 -8.02 6.73
C MET A 71 43.80 -7.08 6.96
N THR A 72 42.58 -7.61 6.88
CA THR A 72 41.35 -6.90 7.25
C THR A 72 40.76 -7.52 8.51
N ARG A 73 40.20 -6.69 9.39
CA ARG A 73 39.48 -7.16 10.57
C ARG A 73 38.22 -6.34 10.82
N PRO A 74 37.18 -6.93 11.44
CA PRO A 74 35.99 -6.17 11.82
C PRO A 74 36.32 -5.10 12.86
N CYS A 75 35.58 -3.99 12.81
CA CYS A 75 35.57 -2.93 13.81
C CYS A 75 34.13 -2.51 14.11
N THR A 76 33.87 -2.06 15.34
CA THR A 76 32.57 -1.53 15.75
C THR A 76 32.78 -0.19 16.45
N ILE A 77 32.16 0.87 15.94
CA ILE A 77 32.26 2.22 16.49
C ILE A 77 30.88 2.68 16.96
N GLY A 78 30.51 2.45 18.22
CA GLY A 78 29.23 2.91 18.78
C GLY A 78 27.98 2.58 17.92
N HIS A 79 26.86 3.25 18.21
CA HIS A 79 25.65 3.12 17.42
C HIS A 79 25.45 4.33 16.50
N CYS A 80 25.07 4.08 15.24
CA CYS A 80 24.82 5.14 14.28
C CYS A 80 23.57 5.96 14.64
N LYS A 81 23.65 7.27 14.39
CA LYS A 81 22.50 8.15 14.44
C LYS A 81 21.51 7.74 13.36
N VAL A 82 20.25 7.60 13.73
CA VAL A 82 19.17 7.35 12.78
C VAL A 82 18.22 8.53 12.88
N ASP A 83 18.11 9.31 11.82
CA ASP A 83 17.15 10.40 11.76
C ASP A 83 15.74 9.85 11.60
N GLY A 84 14.79 10.43 12.33
CA GLY A 84 13.39 10.03 12.24
C GLY A 84 12.81 10.37 10.88
N GLN A 85 12.00 9.45 10.36
CA GLN A 85 11.23 9.70 9.15
C GLN A 85 9.75 9.45 9.39
N TRP A 86 8.95 10.20 8.64
CA TRP A 86 7.51 10.13 8.70
C TRP A 86 7.00 8.80 8.14
N SER A 87 6.01 8.22 8.83
CA SER A 87 5.15 7.19 8.26
C SER A 87 4.31 7.75 7.12
N ASP A 88 3.64 6.85 6.40
CA ASP A 88 2.55 7.22 5.52
C ASP A 88 1.44 7.98 6.28
N TRP A 89 0.68 8.76 5.51
CA TRP A 89 -0.47 9.51 6.01
C TRP A 89 -1.64 8.56 6.27
N ILE A 90 -2.13 8.59 7.51
CA ILE A 90 -3.27 7.82 8.00
C ILE A 90 -4.48 8.76 8.04
N VAL A 91 -5.64 8.30 7.56
CA VAL A 91 -6.91 9.06 7.62
C VAL A 91 -7.43 9.08 9.06
N ASP A 92 -7.79 10.26 9.54
CA ASP A 92 -8.35 10.49 10.87
C ASP A 92 -9.85 10.82 10.76
N GLY A 93 -10.68 9.78 10.90
CA GLY A 93 -12.13 9.92 10.87
C GLY A 93 -12.75 10.08 9.47
N PRO A 94 -14.07 10.31 9.40
CA PRO A 94 -14.79 10.47 8.14
C PRO A 94 -14.56 11.84 7.50
N CYS A 95 -14.92 11.97 6.23
CA CYS A 95 -14.98 13.26 5.54
C CYS A 95 -15.97 14.22 6.25
N SER A 96 -15.67 15.53 6.28
CA SER A 96 -16.50 16.56 6.92
C SER A 96 -17.94 16.60 6.38
N VAL A 97 -18.10 16.17 5.13
CA VAL A 97 -19.39 16.04 4.47
C VAL A 97 -19.61 14.61 4.05
N THR A 98 -20.88 14.23 4.06
CA THR A 98 -21.30 12.96 3.49
C THR A 98 -21.53 13.04 2.00
N CYS A 99 -21.38 14.15 1.28
CA CYS A 99 -21.33 14.26 -0.19
C CYS A 99 -20.84 15.64 -0.63
N GLY A 100 -20.49 15.81 -1.90
CA GLY A 100 -19.94 17.07 -2.39
C GLY A 100 -18.53 17.31 -1.85
N LYS A 101 -17.90 18.40 -2.28
CA LYS A 101 -16.54 18.73 -1.84
C LYS A 101 -16.50 18.92 -0.33
N GLY A 102 -15.71 18.08 0.34
CA GLY A 102 -15.43 18.21 1.76
C GLY A 102 -13.96 18.02 2.08
N THR A 103 -13.68 17.95 3.37
CA THR A 103 -12.32 17.89 3.91
C THR A 103 -12.21 16.81 4.97
N GLN A 104 -11.14 16.02 4.95
CA GLN A 104 -10.81 15.02 5.95
C GLN A 104 -9.42 15.28 6.51
N ASN A 105 -9.23 14.93 7.77
CA ASN A 105 -7.93 15.04 8.43
C ASN A 105 -7.10 13.79 8.15
N LYS A 106 -5.79 13.99 8.03
CA LYS A 106 -4.80 12.92 7.98
C LYS A 106 -3.70 13.22 8.98
N PHE A 107 -3.15 12.18 9.60
CA PHE A 107 -2.01 12.27 10.51
C PHE A 107 -0.92 11.28 10.14
N ARG A 108 0.30 11.52 10.61
CA ARG A 108 1.45 10.64 10.43
C ARG A 108 2.26 10.55 11.70
N LYS A 109 3.01 9.46 11.87
CA LYS A 109 3.88 9.22 13.02
C LYS A 109 5.34 9.31 12.60
N CYS A 110 6.21 9.81 13.46
CA CYS A 110 7.65 9.84 13.22
C CYS A 110 8.23 8.47 13.59
N SER A 111 8.01 7.48 12.74
CA SER A 111 8.17 6.07 13.10
C SER A 111 8.74 5.19 11.99
N ASN A 112 9.12 5.74 10.83
CA ASN A 112 9.58 4.94 9.70
C ASN A 112 10.91 5.41 9.10
N PRO A 113 12.03 5.45 9.84
CA PRO A 113 12.21 4.88 11.19
C PRO A 113 11.99 5.89 12.32
N TYR A 114 12.02 5.42 13.57
CA TYR A 114 12.10 6.30 14.74
C TYR A 114 13.51 6.93 14.83
N PRO A 115 13.64 8.17 15.32
CA PRO A 115 14.94 8.72 15.65
C PRO A 115 15.66 7.85 16.70
N GLN A 116 16.93 7.51 16.44
CA GLN A 116 17.77 6.73 17.37
C GLN A 116 19.14 7.38 17.55
N ASN A 117 19.76 7.12 18.70
CA ASN A 117 21.15 7.50 19.02
C ASN A 117 21.44 9.00 18.82
N GLY A 118 20.47 9.86 19.13
CA GLY A 118 20.60 11.31 18.94
C GLY A 118 20.41 11.79 17.50
N GLY A 119 19.78 10.97 16.66
CA GLY A 119 19.28 11.39 15.34
C GLY A 119 18.15 12.42 15.44
N LYS A 120 17.94 13.15 14.36
CA LYS A 120 17.03 14.29 14.31
C LYS A 120 15.57 13.86 14.40
N PRO A 121 14.70 14.64 15.06
CA PRO A 121 13.26 14.42 15.00
C PRO A 121 12.72 14.73 13.60
N CYS A 122 11.56 14.16 13.26
CA CYS A 122 10.89 14.48 12.00
C CYS A 122 10.51 15.95 11.94
N THR A 123 10.86 16.62 10.84
CA THR A 123 10.53 18.02 10.61
C THR A 123 9.22 18.15 9.80
N GLY A 124 8.40 19.14 10.13
CA GLY A 124 7.13 19.44 9.45
C GLY A 124 5.88 19.02 10.24
N GLN A 125 4.71 19.20 9.62
CA GLN A 125 3.42 18.99 10.29
C GLN A 125 3.10 17.51 10.49
N ARG A 126 2.58 17.16 11.68
CA ARG A 126 2.10 15.82 12.03
C ARG A 126 0.71 15.51 11.49
N THR A 127 -0.08 16.56 11.26
CA THR A 127 -1.46 16.52 10.79
C THR A 127 -1.62 17.40 9.58
N LYS A 128 -2.49 17.02 8.65
CA LYS A 128 -2.91 17.87 7.53
C LYS A 128 -4.37 17.63 7.19
N GLN A 129 -5.02 18.63 6.62
CA GLN A 129 -6.34 18.49 6.03
C GLN A 129 -6.20 18.24 4.53
N THR A 130 -7.03 17.36 3.99
CA THR A 130 -7.07 17.02 2.56
C THR A 130 -8.50 16.99 2.07
N GLU A 131 -8.72 17.37 0.82
CA GLU A 131 -10.03 17.24 0.19
C GLU A 131 -10.48 15.78 0.14
N CYS A 132 -11.77 15.57 0.28
CA CYS A 132 -12.44 14.28 0.15
C CYS A 132 -13.80 14.49 -0.50
N ASN A 133 -14.27 13.43 -1.18
CA ASN A 133 -15.47 13.44 -2.01
C ASN A 133 -15.40 14.46 -3.16
N GLU A 134 -15.04 14.00 -4.35
CA GLU A 134 -15.04 14.84 -5.57
C GLU A 134 -16.39 14.83 -6.31
N GLN A 135 -17.33 14.01 -5.86
CA GLN A 135 -18.61 13.80 -6.54
C GLN A 135 -19.70 14.73 -6.04
N GLU A 136 -20.40 15.35 -6.98
CA GLU A 136 -21.59 16.17 -6.76
C GLU A 136 -22.64 15.40 -5.95
N CYS A 137 -23.16 16.05 -4.90
CA CYS A 137 -24.30 15.55 -4.16
C CYS A 137 -25.54 15.46 -5.06
N CYS A 138 -26.47 14.58 -4.73
CA CYS A 138 -27.89 14.89 -4.93
C CYS A 138 -28.18 16.19 -4.16
N PRO A 139 -28.57 17.30 -4.81
CA PRO A 139 -28.84 18.55 -4.09
C PRO A 139 -29.94 18.33 -3.04
N GLY A 140 -29.80 18.96 -1.88
CA GLY A 140 -30.66 18.75 -0.72
C GLY A 140 -31.77 19.80 -0.56
N ILE A 141 -32.85 19.38 0.11
CA ILE A 141 -34.12 20.09 0.20
C ILE A 141 -34.07 21.39 0.97
N THR A 142 -34.03 22.51 0.25
CA THR A 142 -34.23 23.87 0.78
C THR A 142 -35.66 24.37 0.47
N LYS A 143 -36.57 24.04 1.39
CA LYS A 143 -37.94 24.55 1.62
C LYS A 143 -39.12 24.03 0.77
N PRO A 144 -40.33 23.98 1.39
CA PRO A 144 -41.58 23.57 0.77
C PRO A 144 -42.22 24.75 0.04
N ASP A 145 -42.92 24.46 -1.06
CA ASP A 145 -44.09 25.21 -1.58
C ASP A 145 -44.26 25.07 -3.10
N ASN A 146 -43.47 24.22 -3.76
CA ASN A 146 -43.80 23.80 -5.11
C ASN A 146 -43.50 22.31 -5.30
N LEU A 147 -44.45 21.55 -5.84
CA LEU A 147 -44.35 20.12 -6.19
C LEU A 147 -43.32 19.89 -7.31
N GLN A 148 -42.10 20.37 -7.14
CA GLN A 148 -41.04 20.37 -8.13
C GLN A 148 -39.82 19.68 -7.54
N CYS A 149 -39.26 18.74 -8.30
CA CYS A 149 -38.00 18.14 -7.93
C CYS A 149 -36.90 19.20 -7.93
N GLU A 150 -36.04 19.16 -6.92
CA GLU A 150 -34.92 20.08 -6.84
C GLU A 150 -33.97 19.92 -8.02
N ASN A 151 -33.20 20.97 -8.29
CA ASN A 151 -32.14 20.93 -9.29
C ASN A 151 -31.26 19.68 -9.04
N GLY A 152 -31.01 18.90 -10.09
CA GLY A 152 -30.24 17.65 -10.01
C GLY A 152 -31.05 16.39 -9.66
N TRP A 153 -32.33 16.49 -9.31
CA TRP A 153 -33.23 15.34 -9.19
C TRP A 153 -34.00 15.10 -10.49
N ILE A 154 -34.19 13.83 -10.84
CA ILE A 154 -34.96 13.41 -12.00
C ILE A 154 -36.43 13.31 -11.60
N ARG A 155 -37.24 14.25 -12.08
CA ARG A 155 -38.70 14.19 -11.97
C ARG A 155 -39.27 13.09 -12.86
N ASN A 156 -40.19 12.32 -12.31
CA ASN A 156 -41.03 11.42 -13.10
C ASN A 156 -42.48 11.58 -12.62
N ASP A 157 -43.32 12.13 -13.51
CA ASP A 157 -44.72 12.42 -13.23
C ASP A 157 -45.59 11.16 -13.15
N ASP A 158 -45.28 10.11 -13.93
CA ASP A 158 -46.02 8.83 -13.91
C ASP A 158 -46.00 8.17 -12.53
N PHE A 159 -44.93 8.40 -11.77
CA PHE A 159 -44.74 7.86 -10.42
C PHE A 159 -44.90 8.89 -9.32
N ASN A 160 -45.25 10.13 -9.68
CA ASN A 160 -45.34 11.29 -8.78
C ASN A 160 -44.14 11.36 -7.81
N ALA A 161 -42.92 11.28 -8.35
CA ALA A 161 -41.72 11.14 -7.54
C ALA A 161 -40.48 11.76 -8.19
N CYS A 162 -39.51 12.09 -7.33
CA CYS A 162 -38.17 12.55 -7.68
C CYS A 162 -37.15 11.46 -7.37
N TYR A 163 -36.23 11.23 -8.31
CA TYR A 163 -35.16 10.24 -8.16
C TYR A 163 -33.79 10.90 -8.24
N CYS A 164 -32.85 10.45 -7.42
CA CYS A 164 -31.45 10.80 -7.57
C CYS A 164 -30.59 9.55 -7.72
N LEU A 165 -29.84 9.50 -8.82
CA LEU A 165 -28.90 8.45 -9.14
C LEU A 165 -27.51 8.82 -8.61
N SER A 166 -27.20 8.39 -7.39
CA SER A 166 -25.94 8.69 -6.74
C SER A 166 -24.85 7.74 -7.22
N LYS A 167 -23.79 8.28 -7.85
CA LYS A 167 -22.59 7.54 -8.28
C LYS A 167 -21.64 7.18 -7.12
N ARG A 168 -21.98 7.59 -5.90
CA ARG A 168 -21.14 7.42 -4.71
C ARG A 168 -21.21 5.98 -4.21
N HIS A 169 -20.07 5.46 -3.77
CA HIS A 169 -19.98 4.09 -3.29
C HIS A 169 -20.23 4.04 -1.78
N ALA A 170 -21.33 3.41 -1.37
CA ALA A 170 -21.68 3.25 0.05
C ALA A 170 -22.21 1.84 0.34
N SER A 171 -22.08 1.40 1.60
CA SER A 171 -22.89 0.27 2.09
C SER A 171 -24.36 0.65 2.09
N TRP A 172 -25.26 -0.34 2.13
CA TRP A 172 -26.69 -0.07 2.07
C TRP A 172 -27.17 0.86 3.20
N ASP A 173 -26.72 0.63 4.44
CA ASP A 173 -27.14 1.44 5.60
C ASP A 173 -26.60 2.89 5.53
N ASN A 174 -25.37 3.07 5.01
CA ASN A 174 -24.82 4.41 4.77
C ASN A 174 -25.54 5.13 3.63
N ALA A 175 -25.94 4.40 2.57
CA ALA A 175 -26.73 4.94 1.48
C ALA A 175 -28.14 5.35 1.93
N GLN A 176 -28.79 4.55 2.77
CA GLN A 176 -30.07 4.90 3.39
C GLN A 176 -29.96 6.15 4.26
N THR A 177 -28.92 6.24 5.09
CA THR A 177 -28.64 7.41 5.92
C THR A 177 -28.44 8.66 5.05
N TYR A 178 -27.69 8.51 3.96
CA TYR A 178 -27.49 9.59 3.00
C TYR A 178 -28.80 10.07 2.37
N CYS A 179 -29.64 9.17 1.86
CA CYS A 179 -30.93 9.59 1.28
C CYS A 179 -31.81 10.28 2.32
N ARG A 180 -31.81 9.84 3.58
CA ARG A 180 -32.54 10.49 4.68
C ARG A 180 -32.07 11.91 4.97
N GLN A 181 -30.77 12.17 4.89
CA GLN A 181 -30.22 13.53 5.03
C GLN A 181 -30.75 14.47 3.94
N GLN A 182 -31.06 13.93 2.75
CA GLN A 182 -31.70 14.65 1.65
C GLN A 182 -33.24 14.61 1.72
N LYS A 183 -33.82 14.34 2.90
CA LYS A 183 -35.27 14.15 3.12
C LYS A 183 -35.93 13.14 2.16
N ALA A 184 -35.16 12.16 1.71
CA ALA A 184 -35.57 11.09 0.82
C ALA A 184 -35.37 9.71 1.51
N LYS A 185 -35.54 8.63 0.76
CA LYS A 185 -35.18 7.26 1.15
C LYS A 185 -34.47 6.56 0.01
N LEU A 186 -33.77 5.44 0.25
CA LEU A 186 -33.41 4.56 -0.86
C LEU A 186 -34.70 4.13 -1.57
N SER A 187 -34.65 4.08 -2.89
CA SER A 187 -35.84 4.00 -3.73
C SER A 187 -36.65 2.73 -3.48
N PRO A 188 -37.88 2.81 -2.93
CA PRO A 188 -38.84 1.74 -3.09
C PRO A 188 -39.38 1.75 -4.52
N VAL A 189 -39.57 0.57 -5.10
CA VAL A 189 -40.06 0.39 -6.48
C VAL A 189 -41.38 -0.37 -6.44
N TYR A 190 -42.45 0.25 -6.91
CA TYR A 190 -43.81 -0.27 -6.71
C TYR A 190 -44.45 -0.87 -7.96
N SER A 191 -43.81 -0.77 -9.13
CA SER A 191 -44.34 -1.30 -10.38
C SER A 191 -43.26 -1.72 -11.36
N LYS A 192 -43.66 -2.55 -12.34
CA LYS A 192 -42.78 -2.93 -13.46
C LYS A 192 -42.36 -1.73 -14.28
N ALA A 193 -43.28 -0.80 -14.56
CA ALA A 193 -42.98 0.42 -15.31
C ALA A 193 -41.90 1.26 -14.62
N GLU A 194 -41.98 1.39 -13.29
CA GLU A 194 -40.97 2.10 -12.49
C GLU A 194 -39.62 1.39 -12.52
N SER A 195 -39.62 0.06 -12.35
CA SER A 195 -38.38 -0.72 -12.43
C SER A 195 -37.73 -0.59 -13.80
N ASP A 196 -38.49 -0.74 -14.89
CA ASP A 196 -37.96 -0.67 -16.25
C ASP A 196 -37.39 0.73 -16.55
N TRP A 197 -38.05 1.79 -16.08
CA TRP A 197 -37.57 3.16 -16.21
C TRP A 197 -36.27 3.39 -15.44
N LEU A 198 -36.20 2.96 -14.17
CA LEU A 198 -34.98 3.03 -13.36
C LEU A 198 -33.85 2.25 -14.03
N SER A 199 -34.10 1.01 -14.47
CA SER A 199 -33.12 0.16 -15.14
C SER A 199 -32.53 0.81 -16.39
N ARG A 200 -33.32 1.56 -17.17
CA ARG A 200 -32.79 2.36 -18.30
C ARG A 200 -31.89 3.49 -17.84
N LYS A 201 -32.32 4.27 -16.85
CA LYS A 201 -31.52 5.40 -16.30
C LYS A 201 -30.21 4.93 -15.68
N ILE A 202 -30.26 3.88 -14.85
CA ILE A 202 -29.08 3.30 -14.21
C ILE A 202 -28.09 2.79 -15.26
N ARG A 203 -28.58 2.11 -16.31
CA ARG A 203 -27.73 1.62 -17.39
C ARG A 203 -26.99 2.74 -18.11
N THR A 204 -27.68 3.83 -18.44
CA THR A 204 -27.09 4.96 -19.17
C THR A 204 -26.19 5.82 -18.29
N ASP A 205 -26.60 6.10 -17.06
CA ASP A 205 -25.97 7.15 -16.25
C ASP A 205 -24.93 6.59 -15.25
N ILE A 206 -25.07 5.32 -14.83
CA ILE A 206 -24.21 4.67 -13.81
C ILE A 206 -23.44 3.47 -14.41
N GLY A 207 -24.13 2.55 -15.09
CA GLY A 207 -23.53 1.35 -15.67
C GLY A 207 -22.92 0.37 -14.66
N LYS A 208 -23.48 0.30 -13.44
CA LYS A 208 -23.06 -0.58 -12.33
C LYS A 208 -24.26 -1.05 -11.51
N ASP A 209 -24.01 -2.01 -10.62
CA ASP A 209 -24.95 -2.43 -9.58
C ASP A 209 -25.29 -1.25 -8.66
N VAL A 210 -26.57 -1.11 -8.30
CA VAL A 210 -27.05 -0.02 -7.45
C VAL A 210 -27.92 -0.53 -6.30
N TRP A 211 -27.77 0.06 -5.12
CA TRP A 211 -28.71 -0.17 -4.02
C TRP A 211 -30.07 0.48 -4.26
N ILE A 212 -31.12 -0.26 -3.92
CA ILE A 212 -32.50 0.24 -3.78
C ILE A 212 -33.02 -0.04 -2.37
N GLY A 213 -34.20 0.47 -2.00
CA GLY A 213 -34.65 0.57 -0.61
C GLY A 213 -35.07 -0.71 0.09
N GLY A 214 -34.84 -1.87 -0.53
CA GLY A 214 -35.28 -3.16 -0.02
C GLY A 214 -34.28 -3.78 0.95
N LYS A 215 -34.77 -4.38 2.03
CA LYS A 215 -33.98 -5.16 2.98
C LYS A 215 -34.78 -6.35 3.50
N LYS A 216 -34.13 -7.50 3.73
CA LYS A 216 -34.75 -8.65 4.39
C LYS A 216 -34.86 -8.36 5.90
N VAL A 217 -36.08 -8.38 6.40
CA VAL A 217 -36.40 -8.20 7.82
C VAL A 217 -37.05 -9.49 8.32
N ARG A 218 -36.32 -10.24 9.15
CA ARG A 218 -36.67 -11.62 9.55
C ARG A 218 -36.83 -12.50 8.30
N TYR A 219 -38.06 -12.88 7.96
CA TYR A 219 -38.37 -13.82 6.87
C TYR A 219 -38.90 -13.13 5.60
N GLU A 220 -39.06 -11.80 5.60
CA GLU A 220 -39.71 -11.09 4.51
C GLU A 220 -38.86 -9.93 3.99
N TYR A 221 -38.90 -9.66 2.68
CA TYR A 221 -38.33 -8.44 2.12
C TYR A 221 -39.30 -7.27 2.28
N LYS A 222 -38.78 -6.15 2.79
CA LYS A 222 -39.57 -4.95 3.11
C LYS A 222 -38.87 -3.71 2.58
N TRP A 223 -39.67 -2.70 2.23
CA TRP A 223 -39.16 -1.36 1.97
C TRP A 223 -38.85 -0.68 3.30
N ILE A 224 -37.66 -0.09 3.42
CA ILE A 224 -37.27 0.65 4.62
C ILE A 224 -37.62 2.13 4.42
N LEU A 225 -38.68 2.58 5.08
CA LEU A 225 -39.24 3.92 4.94
C LEU A 225 -38.88 4.77 6.17
N SER A 226 -39.20 6.07 6.11
CA SER A 226 -39.15 6.95 7.28
C SER A 226 -40.26 6.63 8.28
N SER A 227 -41.42 6.19 7.81
CA SER A 227 -42.60 5.80 8.61
C SER A 227 -42.54 4.37 9.16
N GLY A 228 -41.44 3.64 8.92
CA GLY A 228 -41.29 2.23 9.33
C GLY A 228 -41.08 1.31 8.14
N TYR A 229 -41.82 0.19 8.09
CA TYR A 229 -41.66 -0.83 7.05
C TYR A 229 -42.81 -0.80 6.03
N GLY A 230 -42.46 -0.74 4.75
CA GLY A 230 -43.39 -0.90 3.62
C GLY A 230 -43.42 -2.32 3.08
N ARG A 231 -44.55 -2.73 2.49
CA ARG A 231 -44.71 -4.03 1.83
C ARG A 231 -44.18 -3.99 0.38
N MET A 232 -43.55 -5.07 -0.06
CA MET A 232 -43.14 -5.27 -1.44
C MET A 232 -44.25 -5.99 -2.23
N ASN A 233 -45.23 -5.24 -2.70
CA ASN A 233 -46.33 -5.79 -3.52
C ASN A 233 -45.90 -6.12 -4.96
N PHE A 234 -44.76 -5.57 -5.39
CA PHE A 234 -44.13 -5.83 -6.67
C PHE A 234 -42.66 -6.18 -6.43
N THR A 235 -42.16 -7.15 -7.18
CA THR A 235 -40.74 -7.52 -7.20
C THR A 235 -40.28 -7.79 -8.63
N ASN A 236 -39.06 -7.39 -8.95
CA ASN A 236 -38.43 -7.68 -10.25
C ASN A 236 -37.15 -8.49 -10.09
N TRP A 237 -37.21 -9.58 -9.32
CA TRP A 237 -36.05 -10.46 -9.09
C TRP A 237 -35.51 -11.03 -10.39
N ALA A 238 -34.19 -11.13 -10.48
CA ALA A 238 -33.51 -11.85 -11.54
C ALA A 238 -33.86 -13.36 -11.48
N PRO A 239 -33.66 -14.11 -12.58
CA PRO A 239 -33.82 -15.56 -12.55
C PRO A 239 -32.99 -16.18 -11.42
N ASN A 240 -33.63 -17.03 -10.61
CA ASN A 240 -33.07 -17.69 -9.42
C ASN A 240 -32.85 -16.80 -8.19
N GLU A 241 -33.34 -15.57 -8.20
CA GLU A 241 -33.35 -14.68 -7.04
C GLU A 241 -34.75 -14.53 -6.42
N PRO A 242 -34.86 -14.23 -5.11
CA PRO A 242 -33.78 -14.18 -4.13
C PRO A 242 -33.34 -15.58 -3.68
N VAL A 243 -32.06 -15.77 -3.35
CA VAL A 243 -31.58 -17.05 -2.82
C VAL A 243 -32.18 -17.35 -1.44
N ILE A 244 -32.98 -18.42 -1.35
CA ILE A 244 -33.78 -18.78 -0.15
C ILE A 244 -32.91 -19.14 1.07
N ASN A 245 -31.75 -19.78 0.87
CA ASN A 245 -30.85 -20.25 1.93
C ASN A 245 -29.38 -19.90 1.64
N PRO A 246 -28.98 -18.63 1.84
CA PRO A 246 -27.59 -18.28 1.71
C PRO A 246 -26.87 -18.71 2.99
N ARG A 247 -26.07 -19.78 2.92
CA ARG A 247 -25.01 -19.96 3.93
C ARG A 247 -24.25 -18.64 3.99
N HIS A 248 -24.21 -18.01 5.16
CA HIS A 248 -23.46 -16.78 5.47
C HIS A 248 -24.08 -15.39 5.15
N LYS A 249 -25.30 -15.25 4.61
CA LYS A 249 -25.92 -13.90 4.50
C LYS A 249 -26.75 -13.56 5.75
N THR A 250 -26.18 -12.82 6.70
CA THR A 250 -26.89 -12.37 7.92
C THR A 250 -27.74 -11.12 7.67
N TYR A 251 -27.28 -10.23 6.79
CA TYR A 251 -27.96 -8.97 6.48
C TYR A 251 -28.08 -8.80 4.96
N ILE A 252 -29.29 -9.06 4.44
CA ILE A 252 -29.56 -9.08 3.00
C ILE A 252 -30.30 -7.81 2.59
N CYS A 253 -29.79 -7.16 1.56
CA CYS A 253 -30.30 -5.93 0.96
C CYS A 253 -30.58 -6.13 -0.53
N VAL A 254 -31.44 -5.29 -1.09
CA VAL A 254 -31.85 -5.42 -2.50
C VAL A 254 -31.06 -4.45 -3.36
N GLN A 255 -30.52 -4.96 -4.45
CA GLN A 255 -29.85 -4.18 -5.48
C GLN A 255 -30.50 -4.39 -6.84
N ILE A 256 -30.35 -3.42 -7.73
CA ILE A 256 -30.53 -3.63 -9.16
C ILE A 256 -29.18 -4.09 -9.71
N TRP A 257 -29.16 -5.23 -10.37
CA TRP A 257 -27.97 -5.98 -10.74
C TRP A 257 -27.70 -5.90 -12.24
N GLN A 258 -26.58 -5.30 -12.64
CA GLN A 258 -26.29 -5.00 -14.05
C GLN A 258 -26.26 -6.26 -14.92
N SER A 259 -25.75 -7.38 -14.37
CA SER A 259 -25.53 -8.61 -15.14
C SER A 259 -26.83 -9.37 -15.43
N SER A 260 -27.93 -9.02 -14.77
CA SER A 260 -29.28 -9.58 -15.03
C SER A 260 -30.12 -8.68 -15.93
N SER A 261 -29.51 -7.87 -16.79
CA SER A 261 -30.22 -6.81 -17.51
C SER A 261 -30.94 -5.84 -16.56
N TYR A 262 -30.35 -5.57 -15.39
CA TYR A 262 -30.86 -4.66 -14.37
C TYR A 262 -32.18 -5.15 -13.73
N GLN A 263 -32.32 -6.46 -13.51
CA GLN A 263 -33.28 -7.04 -12.57
C GLN A 263 -32.69 -7.04 -11.14
N TRP A 264 -33.46 -7.47 -10.14
CA TRP A 264 -33.08 -7.34 -8.73
C TRP A 264 -32.31 -8.57 -8.24
N ASP A 265 -31.34 -8.32 -7.38
CA ASP A 265 -30.55 -9.33 -6.69
C ASP A 265 -30.54 -9.05 -5.18
N ASP A 266 -30.37 -10.11 -4.40
CA ASP A 266 -30.27 -10.05 -2.96
C ASP A 266 -28.79 -10.15 -2.52
N PHE A 267 -28.27 -9.11 -1.90
CA PHE A 267 -26.83 -9.00 -1.64
C PHE A 267 -26.53 -8.62 -0.20
N ASP A 268 -25.33 -8.98 0.27
CA ASP A 268 -24.89 -8.61 1.61
C ASP A 268 -24.77 -7.08 1.74
N CYS A 269 -25.52 -6.50 2.68
CA CYS A 269 -25.66 -5.05 2.86
C CYS A 269 -24.32 -4.32 3.13
N GLY A 270 -23.33 -5.02 3.71
CA GLY A 270 -22.07 -4.46 4.17
C GLY A 270 -20.84 -4.91 3.38
N TYR A 271 -20.95 -6.00 2.61
CA TYR A 271 -19.82 -6.60 1.90
C TYR A 271 -19.20 -5.67 0.85
N ARG A 272 -20.02 -4.90 0.12
CA ARG A 272 -19.55 -3.97 -0.92
C ARG A 272 -20.12 -2.57 -0.73
N ARG A 273 -19.34 -1.61 -1.21
CA ARG A 273 -19.76 -0.22 -1.38
C ARG A 273 -20.07 0.02 -2.85
N GLN A 274 -21.25 0.52 -3.17
CA GLN A 274 -21.68 0.73 -4.55
C GLN A 274 -22.62 1.94 -4.68
N PRO A 275 -22.85 2.41 -5.92
CA PRO A 275 -23.87 3.42 -6.27
C PRO A 275 -25.26 3.07 -5.72
N PHE A 276 -26.15 4.06 -5.66
CA PHE A 276 -27.48 3.87 -5.07
C PHE A 276 -28.50 4.90 -5.56
N VAL A 277 -29.78 4.58 -5.43
CA VAL A 277 -30.87 5.44 -5.89
C VAL A 277 -31.67 5.97 -4.70
N CYS A 278 -31.74 7.29 -4.55
CA CYS A 278 -32.66 7.94 -3.62
C CYS A 278 -33.98 8.27 -4.32
N LYS A 279 -35.10 8.20 -3.58
CA LYS A 279 -36.44 8.59 -4.01
C LYS A 279 -37.12 9.46 -2.98
N ASN A 280 -37.70 10.56 -3.44
CA ASN A 280 -38.68 11.35 -2.70
C ASN A 280 -40.02 11.35 -3.45
N ASN A 281 -41.13 11.32 -2.74
CA ASN A 281 -42.45 11.41 -3.37
C ASN A 281 -42.86 12.90 -3.41
N LEU A 282 -43.56 13.30 -4.46
CA LEU A 282 -44.14 14.63 -4.61
C LEU A 282 -45.53 14.72 -3.95
#